data_AF-A0A844D0H0-F1
#
_entry.id   AF-A0A844D0H0-F1
#
_cell.length_a   1.000
_cell.length_b   1.000
_cell.length_c   1.000
_cell.angle_alpha   90.00
_cell.angle_beta   90.00
_cell.angle_gamma   90.00
#
_symmetry.space_group_name_H-M   'P 1'
#
loop_
_entity.id
_entity.type
_entity.pdbx_description
1 polymer ?
#
loop_
_entity_poly.entity_id
_entity_poly.type
_entity_poly.pdbx_seq_one_letter_code
_entity_poly.pdbx_strand_id
1 'polypeptide(L)'
;MKNSDQIAAFVHEALNAGRSRTEIQQALHQAGWTNSEIDTGLKAWDDTAFLPPVPLPRPFVSARESFLYGLIFIALGMTAWHLVMLGINLIDYAWPDPDGTGGRFYRLSSIRWSMATLIVFFPLFAWLNRRAERATMADMGLRRSVVRKWVGYIVLFLAALSLLGTLVFVLFTFLDGEATLQFLAKSAVVAAVSGVIFLYYRAQLAEDGDGE
;
A
#
# COMPACT_ATOMS: atom_id res chain seq x y z
N MET A 1 -9.21 30.08 6.73
CA MET A 1 -9.94 28.81 6.56
C MET A 1 -9.45 28.16 5.28
N LYS A 2 -9.36 26.82 5.21
CA LYS A 2 -9.04 26.15 3.93
C LYS A 2 -10.24 26.31 2.99
N ASN A 3 -10.03 26.36 1.67
CA ASN A 3 -11.10 26.48 0.68
C ASN A 3 -12.19 25.40 0.86
N SER A 4 -11.78 24.17 1.19
CA SER A 4 -12.69 23.05 1.49
C SER A 4 -13.61 23.31 2.68
N ASP A 5 -13.14 24.04 3.69
CA ASP A 5 -13.93 24.37 4.88
C ASP A 5 -14.90 25.52 4.58
N GLN A 6 -14.51 26.46 3.71
CA GLN A 6 -15.37 27.54 3.24
C GLN A 6 -16.54 27.02 2.40
N ILE A 7 -16.27 26.13 1.44
CA ILE A 7 -17.32 25.51 0.62
C ILE A 7 -18.25 24.67 1.48
N ALA A 8 -17.71 23.84 2.39
CA ALA A 8 -18.56 22.99 3.23
C ALA A 8 -19.48 23.80 4.16
N ALA A 9 -18.99 24.93 4.71
CA ALA A 9 -19.81 25.85 5.50
C ALA A 9 -20.91 26.50 4.65
N PHE A 10 -20.58 26.96 3.44
CA PHE A 10 -21.57 27.50 2.51
C PHE A 10 -22.65 26.46 2.13
N VAL A 11 -22.24 25.22 1.82
CA VAL A 11 -23.16 24.13 1.49
C VAL A 11 -24.10 23.84 2.68
N HIS A 12 -23.57 23.81 3.91
CA HIS A 12 -24.38 23.62 5.12
C HIS A 12 -25.45 24.71 5.29
N GLU A 13 -25.08 25.98 5.11
CA GLU A 13 -26.01 27.11 5.20
C GLU A 13 -27.06 27.06 4.09
N ALA A 14 -26.65 26.76 2.86
CA ALA A 14 -27.57 26.69 1.73
C ALA A 14 -28.57 25.52 1.84
N LEU A 15 -28.11 24.35 2.30
CA LEU A 15 -28.99 23.20 2.58
C LEU A 15 -29.96 23.50 3.73
N ASN A 16 -29.51 24.13 4.81
CA ASN A 16 -30.40 24.60 5.89
C ASN A 16 -31.42 25.64 5.41
N ALA A 17 -31.06 26.45 4.41
CA ALA A 17 -31.96 27.39 3.76
C ALA A 17 -32.91 26.75 2.73
N GLY A 18 -32.89 25.41 2.59
CA GLY A 18 -33.76 24.65 1.69
C GLY A 18 -33.36 24.71 0.22
N ARG A 19 -32.14 25.13 -0.11
CA ARG A 19 -31.64 25.12 -1.49
C ARG A 19 -31.31 23.70 -1.94
N SER A 20 -31.65 23.40 -3.18
CA SER A 20 -31.30 22.13 -3.81
C SER A 20 -29.79 22.03 -4.07
N ARG A 21 -29.26 20.81 -4.05
CA ARG A 21 -27.84 20.56 -4.39
C ARG A 21 -27.46 21.09 -5.78
N THR A 22 -28.40 21.07 -6.74
CA THR A 22 -28.20 21.61 -8.09
C THR A 22 -28.05 23.13 -8.10
N GLU A 23 -28.87 23.86 -7.33
CA GLU A 23 -28.74 25.32 -7.17
C GLU A 23 -27.39 25.68 -6.53
N ILE A 24 -26.98 24.92 -5.50
CA ILE A 24 -25.71 25.12 -4.80
C ILE A 24 -24.53 24.89 -5.76
N GLN A 25 -24.58 23.81 -6.54
CA GLN A 25 -23.57 23.50 -7.56
C GLN A 25 -23.45 24.63 -8.59
N GLN A 26 -24.57 25.13 -9.10
CA GLN A 26 -24.58 26.20 -10.09
C GLN A 26 -24.02 27.52 -9.52
N ALA A 27 -24.38 27.87 -8.29
CA ALA A 27 -23.88 29.06 -7.62
C ALA A 27 -22.35 29.00 -7.40
N LEU A 28 -21.83 27.85 -6.95
CA LEU A 28 -20.39 27.67 -6.76
C LEU A 28 -19.64 27.68 -8.11
N HIS A 29 -20.20 27.06 -9.14
CA HIS A 29 -19.59 27.07 -10.48
C HIS A 29 -19.53 28.48 -11.05
N GLN A 30 -20.58 29.30 -10.89
CA GLN A 30 -20.59 30.71 -11.31
C GLN A 30 -19.57 31.56 -10.55
N ALA A 31 -19.30 31.22 -9.28
CA ALA A 31 -18.25 31.87 -8.48
C ALA A 31 -16.82 31.45 -8.86
N GLY A 32 -16.66 30.51 -9.80
CA GLY A 32 -15.37 30.07 -10.34
C GLY A 32 -14.74 28.88 -9.60
N TRP A 33 -15.48 28.20 -8.71
CA TRP A 33 -14.99 26.98 -8.08
C TRP A 33 -14.90 25.83 -9.07
N THR A 34 -13.90 24.96 -8.90
CA THR A 34 -13.73 23.79 -9.77
C THR A 34 -14.78 22.71 -9.47
N ASN A 35 -15.12 21.89 -10.47
CA ASN A 35 -16.10 20.80 -10.28
C ASN A 35 -15.70 19.81 -9.17
N SER A 36 -14.39 19.56 -8.99
CA SER A 36 -13.90 18.69 -7.92
C SER A 36 -14.11 19.30 -6.53
N GLU A 37 -13.89 20.60 -6.38
CA GLU A 37 -14.13 21.32 -5.12
C GLU A 37 -15.63 21.35 -4.76
N ILE A 38 -16.48 21.55 -5.76
CA ILE A 38 -17.94 21.55 -5.59
C ILE A 38 -18.45 20.17 -5.18
N ASP A 39 -18.04 19.13 -5.91
CA ASP A 39 -18.41 17.73 -5.61
C ASP A 39 -17.94 17.32 -4.20
N THR A 40 -16.71 17.69 -3.83
CA THR A 40 -16.18 17.44 -2.48
C THR A 40 -17.00 18.15 -1.39
N GLY A 41 -17.38 19.40 -1.64
CA GLY A 41 -18.20 20.19 -0.71
C GLY A 41 -19.60 19.62 -0.52
N LEU A 42 -20.25 19.18 -1.60
CA LEU A 42 -21.57 18.54 -1.57
C LEU A 42 -21.53 17.15 -0.94
N LYS A 43 -20.48 16.36 -1.21
CA LYS A 43 -20.23 15.05 -0.59
C LYS A 43 -19.83 15.13 0.88
N ALA A 44 -19.58 16.32 1.42
CA ALA A 44 -19.36 16.50 2.85
C ALA A 44 -20.64 16.34 3.67
N TRP A 45 -21.81 16.30 3.04
CA TRP A 45 -23.11 16.22 3.68
C TRP A 45 -23.93 15.06 3.11
N ASP A 46 -24.68 14.39 3.96
CA ASP A 46 -25.58 13.29 3.59
C ASP A 46 -26.75 13.79 2.72
N ASP A 47 -27.28 12.93 1.85
CA ASP A 47 -28.36 13.29 0.91
C ASP A 47 -29.76 12.97 1.45
N THR A 48 -29.86 12.70 2.74
CA THR A 48 -31.15 12.44 3.40
C THR A 48 -31.91 13.73 3.68
N ALA A 49 -33.23 13.63 3.76
CA ALA A 49 -34.12 14.75 4.09
C ALA A 49 -34.03 15.20 5.56
N PHE A 50 -33.04 14.72 6.32
CA PHE A 50 -32.86 15.07 7.72
C PHE A 50 -32.33 16.51 7.85
N LEU A 51 -32.98 17.30 8.72
CA LEU A 51 -32.60 18.68 9.00
C LEU A 51 -32.21 18.81 10.48
N PRO A 52 -31.06 19.42 10.83
CA PRO A 52 -30.05 20.03 9.94
C PRO A 52 -29.29 18.98 9.10
N PRO A 53 -28.70 19.35 7.95
CA PRO A 53 -28.00 18.41 7.07
C PRO A 53 -26.88 17.70 7.82
N VAL A 54 -26.82 16.38 7.68
CA VAL A 54 -25.91 15.53 8.45
C VAL A 54 -24.51 15.56 7.83
N PRO A 55 -23.45 15.92 8.57
CA PRO A 55 -22.09 15.88 8.03
C PRO A 55 -21.61 14.44 7.85
N LEU A 56 -20.98 14.16 6.72
CA LEU A 56 -20.31 12.88 6.48
C LEU A 56 -18.91 12.88 7.11
N PRO A 57 -18.45 11.75 7.70
CA PRO A 57 -17.12 11.64 8.27
C PRO A 57 -16.04 11.92 7.23
N ARG A 58 -15.18 12.91 7.50
CA ARG A 58 -14.01 13.20 6.67
C ARG A 58 -12.86 12.27 7.01
N PRO A 59 -12.14 11.72 6.01
CA PRO A 59 -10.90 11.01 6.29
C PRO A 59 -9.88 11.97 6.90
N PHE A 60 -9.39 11.67 8.10
CA PHE A 60 -8.34 12.43 8.77
C PHE A 60 -7.09 11.57 8.88
N VAL A 61 -5.92 12.18 8.63
CA VAL A 61 -4.63 11.50 8.80
C VAL A 61 -4.23 11.59 10.26
N SER A 62 -4.34 10.47 10.99
CA SER A 62 -3.91 10.38 12.39
C SER A 62 -2.42 10.04 12.48
N ALA A 63 -1.65 10.73 13.33
CA ALA A 63 -0.24 10.41 13.56
C ALA A 63 -0.04 8.97 14.06
N ARG A 64 -0.97 8.46 14.89
CA ARG A 64 -0.97 7.07 15.37
C ARG A 64 -1.13 6.07 14.21
N GLU A 65 -1.96 6.42 13.24
CA GLU A 65 -2.24 5.60 12.08
C GLU A 65 -1.07 5.59 11.10
N SER A 66 -0.47 6.75 10.84
CA SER A 66 0.79 6.87 10.10
C SER A 66 1.90 6.04 10.72
N PHE A 67 2.05 6.07 12.05
CA PHE A 67 3.03 5.24 12.75
C PHE A 67 2.74 3.74 12.59
N LEU A 68 1.48 3.32 12.74
CA LEU A 68 1.08 1.92 12.58
C LEU A 68 1.39 1.40 11.18
N TYR A 69 0.93 2.10 10.14
CA TYR A 69 1.16 1.67 8.74
C TYR A 69 2.62 1.80 8.33
N GLY A 70 3.35 2.79 8.84
CA GLY A 70 4.80 2.87 8.67
C GLY A 70 5.53 1.67 9.28
N LEU A 71 5.12 1.22 10.47
CA LEU A 71 5.69 0.03 11.10
C LEU A 71 5.34 -1.25 10.33
N ILE A 72 4.10 -1.39 9.83
CA ILE A 72 3.70 -2.50 8.96
C ILE A 72 4.55 -2.51 7.69
N PHE A 73 4.74 -1.34 7.06
CA PHE A 73 5.55 -1.20 5.85
C PHE A 73 7.00 -1.63 6.07
N ILE A 74 7.63 -1.14 7.14
CA ILE A 74 9.01 -1.52 7.48
C ILE A 74 9.10 -3.01 7.80
N ALA A 75 8.16 -3.56 8.57
CA ALA A 75 8.16 -4.98 8.90
C ALA A 75 7.98 -5.88 7.69
N LEU A 76 7.11 -5.50 6.74
CA LEU A 76 6.97 -6.17 5.45
C LEU A 76 8.25 -6.07 4.62
N GLY A 77 8.85 -4.87 4.52
CA GLY A 77 10.09 -4.65 3.77
C GLY A 77 11.24 -5.51 4.30
N MET A 78 11.43 -5.55 5.62
CA MET A 78 12.42 -6.40 6.27
C MET A 78 12.15 -7.89 6.01
N THR A 79 10.88 -8.31 6.10
CA THR A 79 10.48 -9.68 5.80
C THR A 79 10.80 -10.05 4.35
N ALA A 80 10.36 -9.23 3.39
CA ALA A 80 10.55 -9.48 1.96
C ALA A 80 12.04 -9.54 1.59
N TRP A 81 12.81 -8.55 2.04
CA TRP A 81 14.25 -8.47 1.80
C TRP A 81 14.97 -9.72 2.32
N HIS A 82 14.73 -10.09 3.58
CA HIS A 82 15.42 -11.23 4.18
C HIS A 82 14.89 -12.57 3.68
N LEU A 83 13.66 -12.66 3.18
CA LEU A 83 13.17 -13.86 2.51
C LEU A 83 13.90 -14.09 1.18
N VAL A 84 14.09 -13.02 0.39
CA VAL A 84 14.90 -13.06 -0.85
C VAL A 84 16.35 -13.42 -0.53
N MET A 85 16.97 -12.71 0.41
CA MET A 85 18.38 -12.97 0.78
C MET A 85 18.57 -14.39 1.30
N LEU A 86 17.66 -14.88 2.14
CA LEU A 86 17.71 -16.26 2.63
C LEU A 86 17.62 -17.26 1.47
N GLY A 87 16.68 -17.07 0.54
CA GLY A 87 16.53 -17.94 -0.63
C GLY A 87 17.78 -17.97 -1.51
N ILE A 88 18.35 -16.80 -1.82
CA ILE A 88 19.59 -16.70 -2.61
C ILE A 88 20.75 -17.41 -1.89
N ASN A 89 20.94 -17.16 -0.59
CA ASN A 89 22.03 -17.78 0.17
C ASN A 89 21.87 -19.31 0.30
N LEU A 90 20.63 -19.80 0.38
CA LEU A 90 20.35 -21.25 0.38
C LEU A 90 20.65 -21.89 -0.97
N ILE A 91 20.29 -21.23 -2.08
CA ILE A 91 20.65 -21.66 -3.43
C ILE A 91 22.18 -21.72 -3.57
N ASP A 92 22.89 -20.67 -3.14
CA ASP A 92 24.35 -20.61 -3.19
C ASP A 92 25.03 -21.65 -2.28
N TYR A 93 24.37 -22.06 -1.22
CA TYR A 93 24.87 -23.11 -0.34
C TYR A 93 24.68 -24.51 -0.95
N ALA A 94 23.53 -24.75 -1.62
CA ALA A 94 23.21 -26.01 -2.26
C ALA A 94 23.96 -26.21 -3.59
N TRP A 95 24.20 -25.13 -4.33
CA TRP A 95 24.95 -25.10 -5.59
C TRP A 95 26.12 -24.11 -5.47
N PRO A 96 27.27 -24.54 -4.93
CA PRO A 96 28.43 -23.68 -4.81
C PRO A 96 28.97 -23.34 -6.21
N ASP A 97 28.99 -22.05 -6.53
CA ASP A 97 29.66 -21.54 -7.72
C ASP A 97 31.19 -21.70 -7.55
N PRO A 98 31.89 -22.40 -8.48
CA PRO A 98 33.34 -22.56 -8.43
C PRO A 98 34.09 -21.22 -8.41
N ASP A 99 33.53 -20.20 -9.06
CA ASP A 99 34.13 -18.86 -9.19
C ASP A 99 33.60 -17.88 -8.12
N GLY A 100 32.75 -18.38 -7.21
CA GLY A 100 32.12 -17.59 -6.16
C GLY A 100 33.11 -17.08 -5.11
N THR A 101 33.26 -15.76 -5.05
CA THR A 101 34.17 -15.06 -4.10
C THR A 101 33.73 -15.11 -2.63
N GLY A 102 32.55 -15.67 -2.34
CA GLY A 102 31.97 -15.72 -1.00
C GLY A 102 32.37 -16.95 -0.18
N GLY A 103 33.24 -16.76 0.82
CA GLY A 103 33.62 -17.84 1.76
C GLY A 103 32.43 -18.46 2.50
N ARG A 104 32.49 -19.78 2.74
CA ARG A 104 31.42 -20.57 3.40
C ARG A 104 30.96 -19.99 4.74
N PHE A 105 31.89 -19.40 5.50
CA PHE A 105 31.61 -18.75 6.78
C PHE A 105 30.68 -17.54 6.65
N TYR A 106 30.93 -16.67 5.66
CA TYR A 106 30.12 -15.47 5.43
C TYR A 106 28.68 -15.83 5.03
N ARG A 107 28.51 -16.83 4.14
CA ARG A 107 27.20 -17.34 3.73
C ARG A 107 26.39 -17.86 4.92
N LEU A 108 26.99 -18.70 5.76
CA LEU A 108 26.32 -19.23 6.95
C LEU A 108 25.96 -18.12 7.97
N SER A 109 26.76 -17.06 8.05
CA SER A 109 26.43 -15.88 8.86
C SER A 109 25.21 -15.13 8.30
N SER A 110 25.18 -14.89 6.98
CA SER A 110 24.07 -14.24 6.27
C SER A 110 22.74 -15.00 6.41
N ILE A 111 22.79 -16.34 6.33
CA ILE A 111 21.63 -17.21 6.56
C ILE A 111 21.09 -17.01 7.98
N ARG A 112 21.96 -17.08 9.00
CA ARG A 112 21.55 -16.91 10.41
C ARG A 112 20.98 -15.51 10.67
N TRP A 113 21.58 -14.48 10.08
CA TRP A 113 21.08 -13.12 10.17
C TRP A 113 19.68 -13.01 9.57
N SER A 114 19.49 -13.51 8.35
CA SER A 114 18.18 -13.49 7.68
C SER A 114 17.12 -14.27 8.46
N MET A 115 17.48 -15.43 9.02
CA MET A 115 16.58 -16.18 9.91
C MET A 115 16.20 -15.38 11.16
N ALA A 116 17.17 -14.76 11.84
CA ALA A 116 16.90 -13.95 13.03
C ALA A 116 15.96 -12.79 12.70
N THR A 117 16.18 -12.11 11.58
CA THR A 117 15.31 -11.03 11.13
C THR A 117 13.90 -11.53 10.83
N LEU A 118 13.75 -12.65 10.12
CA LEU A 118 12.43 -13.22 9.79
C LEU A 118 11.67 -13.67 11.04
N ILE A 119 12.36 -14.30 12.01
CA ILE A 119 11.76 -14.72 13.28
C ILE A 119 11.14 -13.53 14.05
N VAL A 120 11.69 -12.33 13.88
CA VAL A 120 11.19 -11.12 14.55
C VAL A 120 10.16 -10.38 13.69
N PHE A 121 10.49 -10.05 12.45
CA PHE A 121 9.70 -9.13 11.64
C PHE A 121 8.51 -9.79 10.95
N PHE A 122 8.60 -11.07 10.57
CA PHE A 122 7.46 -11.75 9.96
C PHE A 122 6.25 -11.87 10.90
N PRO A 123 6.38 -12.37 12.15
CA PRO A 123 5.23 -12.43 13.05
C PRO A 123 4.74 -11.04 13.44
N LEU A 124 5.63 -10.05 13.58
CA LEU A 124 5.24 -8.66 13.82
C LEU A 124 4.38 -8.11 12.69
N PHE A 125 4.83 -8.25 11.44
CA PHE A 125 4.07 -7.87 10.24
C PHE A 125 2.71 -8.57 10.23
N ALA A 126 2.69 -9.89 10.35
CA ALA A 126 1.46 -10.68 10.28
C ALA A 126 0.47 -10.32 11.40
N TRP A 127 0.95 -10.03 12.61
CA TRP A 127 0.11 -9.61 13.73
C TRP A 127 -0.45 -8.20 13.52
N LEU A 128 0.39 -7.23 13.16
CA LEU A 128 -0.03 -5.84 12.94
C LEU A 128 -1.01 -5.74 11.77
N ASN A 129 -0.71 -6.41 10.65
CA ASN A 129 -1.55 -6.40 9.47
C ASN A 129 -2.93 -7.00 9.76
N ARG A 130 -3.00 -8.19 10.39
CA ARG A 130 -4.28 -8.79 10.81
C ARG A 130 -5.05 -7.95 11.82
N ARG A 131 -4.35 -7.18 12.66
CA ARG A 131 -4.99 -6.24 13.60
C ARG A 131 -5.59 -5.06 12.85
N ALA A 132 -4.87 -4.50 11.88
CA ALA A 132 -5.33 -3.38 11.06
C ALA A 132 -6.53 -3.77 10.18
N GLU A 133 -6.51 -4.95 9.57
CA GLU A 133 -7.63 -5.50 8.78
C GLU A 133 -8.88 -5.69 9.65
N ARG A 134 -8.74 -6.33 10.82
CA ARG A 134 -9.88 -6.51 11.74
C ARG A 134 -10.47 -5.18 12.24
N ALA A 135 -9.62 -4.20 12.53
CA ALA A 135 -10.08 -2.87 12.93
C ALA A 135 -10.86 -2.17 11.79
N THR A 136 -10.41 -2.36 10.55
CA THR A 136 -11.06 -1.83 9.35
C THR A 136 -12.42 -2.50 9.08
N MET A 137 -12.56 -3.80 9.39
CA MET A 137 -13.85 -4.48 9.28
C MET A 137 -14.87 -4.02 10.33
N ALA A 138 -14.41 -3.65 11.53
CA ALA A 138 -15.26 -3.24 12.65
C ALA A 138 -15.77 -1.79 12.57
N ASP A 139 -15.05 -0.91 11.85
CA ASP A 139 -15.38 0.52 11.78
C ASP A 139 -15.26 1.03 10.33
N MET A 140 -16.40 1.44 9.75
CA MET A 140 -16.46 2.02 8.40
C MET A 140 -15.62 3.31 8.27
N GLY A 141 -15.38 4.04 9.36
CA GLY A 141 -14.52 5.23 9.36
C GLY A 141 -13.05 4.89 9.07
N LEU A 142 -12.56 3.76 9.60
CA LEU A 142 -11.20 3.25 9.36
C LEU A 142 -11.02 2.67 7.96
N ARG A 143 -12.11 2.31 7.25
CA ARG A 143 -12.05 1.94 5.82
C ARG A 143 -11.59 3.09 4.93
N ARG A 144 -11.85 4.33 5.33
CA ARG A 144 -11.51 5.55 4.55
C ARG A 144 -10.07 6.04 4.78
N SER A 145 -9.23 5.26 5.45
CA SER A 145 -7.84 5.64 5.74
C SER A 145 -7.03 5.91 4.47
N VAL A 146 -6.68 7.18 4.28
CA VAL A 146 -5.80 7.63 3.18
C VAL A 146 -4.41 7.01 3.35
N VAL A 147 -3.94 6.87 4.59
CA VAL A 147 -2.62 6.31 4.90
C VAL A 147 -2.54 4.84 4.48
N ARG A 148 -3.57 4.03 4.80
CA ARG A 148 -3.61 2.61 4.38
C ARG A 148 -3.50 2.49 2.87
N LYS A 149 -4.39 3.20 2.14
CA LYS A 149 -4.43 3.15 0.67
C LYS A 149 -3.08 3.57 0.08
N TRP A 150 -2.50 4.68 0.56
CA TRP A 150 -1.22 5.18 0.05
C TRP A 150 -0.06 4.21 0.29
N VAL A 151 0.07 3.66 1.51
CA VAL A 151 1.09 2.65 1.82
C VAL A 151 0.89 1.39 1.00
N GLY A 152 -0.34 0.92 0.83
CA GLY A 152 -0.66 -0.23 -0.03
C GLY A 152 -0.23 -0.02 -1.48
N TYR A 153 -0.53 1.15 -2.06
CA TYR A 153 -0.08 1.48 -3.42
C TYR A 153 1.44 1.60 -3.54
N ILE A 154 2.14 2.10 -2.53
CA ILE A 154 3.62 2.12 -2.52
C ILE A 154 4.18 0.70 -2.54
N VAL A 155 3.65 -0.18 -1.69
CA VAL A 155 4.07 -1.60 -1.66
C VAL A 155 3.83 -2.25 -3.02
N LEU A 156 2.65 -2.04 -3.60
CA LEU A 156 2.28 -2.58 -4.91
C LEU A 156 3.22 -2.06 -6.02
N PHE A 157 3.53 -0.77 -6.00
CA PHE A 157 4.46 -0.14 -6.95
C PHE A 157 5.88 -0.71 -6.83
N LEU A 158 6.41 -0.83 -5.61
CA LEU A 158 7.74 -1.42 -5.38
C LEU A 158 7.79 -2.90 -5.78
N ALA A 159 6.74 -3.68 -5.51
CA ALA A 159 6.64 -5.06 -5.94
C ALA A 159 6.61 -5.17 -7.48
N ALA A 160 5.85 -4.30 -8.16
CA ALA A 160 5.81 -4.25 -9.62
C ALA A 160 7.17 -3.88 -10.22
N LEU A 161 7.86 -2.86 -9.67
CA LEU A 161 9.21 -2.50 -10.09
C LEU A 161 10.21 -3.65 -9.88
N SER A 162 10.10 -4.36 -8.76
CA SER A 162 10.95 -5.53 -8.50
C SER A 162 10.72 -6.65 -9.53
N LEU A 163 9.46 -6.93 -9.89
CA LEU A 163 9.13 -7.91 -10.94
C LEU A 163 9.65 -7.49 -12.31
N LEU A 164 9.43 -6.22 -12.70
CA LEU A 164 9.93 -5.68 -13.97
C LEU A 164 11.45 -5.69 -14.03
N GLY A 165 12.13 -5.24 -12.97
CA GLY A 165 13.58 -5.27 -12.87
C GLY A 165 14.14 -6.69 -12.95
N THR A 166 13.49 -7.65 -12.27
CA THR A 166 13.86 -9.08 -12.36
C THR A 166 13.70 -9.60 -13.77
N LEU A 167 12.60 -9.27 -14.46
CA LEU A 167 12.36 -9.68 -15.84
C LEU A 167 13.41 -9.10 -16.79
N VAL A 168 13.72 -7.80 -16.67
CA VAL A 168 14.77 -7.15 -17.46
C VAL A 168 16.10 -7.84 -17.24
N PHE A 169 16.47 -8.13 -15.98
CA PHE A 169 17.74 -8.77 -15.66
C PHE A 169 17.82 -10.20 -16.24
N VAL A 170 16.74 -10.97 -16.13
CA VAL A 170 16.65 -12.31 -16.72
C VAL A 170 16.80 -12.27 -18.24
N LEU A 171 16.10 -11.35 -18.91
CA LEU A 171 16.20 -11.22 -20.36
C LEU A 171 17.59 -10.77 -20.80
N PHE A 172 18.17 -9.80 -20.11
CA PHE A 172 19.52 -9.32 -20.39
C PHE A 172 20.54 -10.46 -20.32
N THR A 173 20.60 -11.18 -19.20
CA THR A 173 21.54 -12.29 -19.02
C THR A 173 21.26 -13.48 -19.95
N PHE A 174 19.99 -13.70 -20.32
CA PHE A 174 19.62 -14.70 -21.32
C PHE A 174 20.13 -14.33 -22.72
N LEU A 175 19.99 -13.06 -23.12
CA LEU A 175 20.46 -12.56 -24.41
C LEU A 175 21.99 -12.54 -24.51
N ASP A 176 22.68 -12.31 -23.39
CA ASP A 176 24.14 -12.41 -23.31
C ASP A 176 24.64 -13.88 -23.38
N GLY A 177 23.75 -14.87 -23.30
CA GLY A 177 24.10 -16.29 -23.32
C GLY A 177 24.67 -16.82 -22.00
N GLU A 178 24.58 -16.02 -20.92
CA GLU A 178 25.16 -16.32 -19.60
C GLU A 178 24.11 -16.81 -18.58
N ALA A 179 22.87 -17.06 -19.01
CA ALA A 179 21.80 -17.49 -18.12
C ALA A 179 22.05 -18.91 -17.56
N THR A 180 22.61 -18.96 -16.34
CA THR A 180 22.81 -20.21 -15.61
C THR A 180 21.54 -20.66 -14.89
N LEU A 181 21.43 -21.97 -14.60
CA LEU A 181 20.31 -22.50 -13.81
C LEU A 181 20.26 -21.87 -12.41
N GLN A 182 21.42 -21.61 -11.80
CA GLN A 182 21.54 -20.94 -10.51
C GLN A 182 21.02 -19.50 -10.55
N PHE A 183 21.37 -18.75 -11.61
CA PHE A 183 20.85 -17.42 -11.86
C PHE A 183 19.32 -17.44 -11.99
N LEU A 184 18.77 -18.36 -12.81
CA LEU A 184 17.32 -18.49 -12.98
C LEU A 184 16.61 -18.83 -11.67
N ALA A 185 17.19 -19.71 -10.85
CA ALA A 185 16.64 -20.05 -9.53
C ALA A 185 16.62 -18.84 -8.58
N LYS A 186 17.68 -18.02 -8.55
CA LYS A 186 17.74 -16.79 -7.74
C LYS A 186 16.70 -15.77 -8.20
N SER A 187 16.60 -15.56 -9.52
CA SER A 187 15.60 -14.68 -10.12
C SER A 187 14.17 -15.16 -9.83
N ALA A 188 13.94 -16.47 -9.84
CA ALA A 188 12.66 -17.06 -9.46
C ALA A 188 12.30 -16.79 -7.99
N VAL A 189 13.27 -16.78 -7.06
CA VAL A 189 13.03 -16.39 -5.66
C VAL A 189 12.55 -14.94 -5.57
N VAL A 190 13.24 -14.01 -6.24
CA VAL A 190 12.83 -12.58 -6.25
C VAL A 190 11.43 -12.44 -6.84
N ALA A 191 11.17 -13.08 -7.98
CA ALA A 191 9.88 -13.05 -8.66
C ALA A 191 8.76 -13.65 -7.81
N ALA A 192 9.01 -14.75 -7.10
CA ALA A 192 8.03 -15.38 -6.23
C ALA A 192 7.66 -14.49 -5.03
N VAL A 193 8.66 -13.92 -4.35
CA VAL A 193 8.42 -13.05 -3.19
C VAL A 193 7.67 -11.79 -3.61
N SER A 194 8.16 -11.09 -4.64
CA SER A 194 7.51 -9.87 -5.15
C SER A 194 6.14 -10.17 -5.74
N GLY A 195 5.96 -11.32 -6.40
CA GLY A 195 4.68 -11.77 -6.95
C GLY A 195 3.63 -12.05 -5.88
N VAL A 196 4.00 -12.74 -4.80
CA VAL A 196 3.10 -12.97 -3.65
C VAL A 196 2.68 -11.65 -3.01
N ILE A 197 3.63 -10.73 -2.78
CA ILE A 197 3.33 -9.40 -2.21
C ILE A 197 2.40 -8.62 -3.13
N PHE A 198 2.69 -8.60 -4.44
CA PHE A 198 1.88 -7.91 -5.43
C PHE A 198 0.44 -8.45 -5.45
N LEU A 199 0.27 -9.77 -5.54
CA LEU A 199 -1.05 -10.39 -5.57
C LEU A 199 -1.83 -10.17 -4.28
N TYR A 200 -1.16 -10.25 -3.13
CA TYR A 200 -1.75 -9.99 -1.82
C TYR A 200 -2.29 -8.57 -1.71
N TYR A 201 -1.45 -7.56 -1.99
CA TYR A 201 -1.86 -6.16 -1.87
C TYR A 201 -2.84 -5.73 -2.97
N ARG A 202 -2.77 -6.34 -4.17
CA ARG A 202 -3.76 -6.10 -5.22
C ARG A 202 -5.15 -6.60 -4.81
N ALA A 203 -5.24 -7.81 -4.24
CA ALA A 203 -6.50 -8.36 -3.75
C ALA A 203 -7.09 -7.50 -2.62
N GLN A 204 -6.24 -7.10 -1.66
CA GLN A 204 -6.63 -6.23 -0.56
C GLN A 204 -7.17 -4.87 -1.03
N LEU A 205 -6.53 -4.25 -2.03
CA LEU A 205 -6.97 -2.97 -2.59
C LEU A 205 -8.20 -3.09 -3.50
N ALA A 206 -8.43 -4.25 -4.13
CA ALA A 206 -9.63 -4.49 -4.93
C ALA A 206 -10.88 -4.61 -4.04
N GLU A 207 -10.78 -5.33 -2.91
CA GLU A 207 -11.86 -5.40 -1.91
C GLU A 207 -12.25 -4.03 -1.33
N ASP A 208 -11.29 -3.10 -1.27
CA ASP A 208 -11.52 -1.73 -0.82
C ASP A 208 -12.21 -0.85 -1.89
N GLY A 209 -12.14 -1.21 -3.18
CA GLY A 209 -12.69 -0.45 -4.31
C GLY A 209 -14.13 -0.81 -4.69
N ASP A 210 -14.55 -2.06 -4.45
CA ASP A 210 -15.91 -2.53 -4.73
C ASP A 210 -16.97 -2.02 -3.73
N GLY A 211 -16.58 -1.17 -2.79
CA GLY A 211 -17.44 -0.56 -1.77
C GLY A 211 -17.69 0.94 -1.91
N GLU A 212 -17.22 1.58 -2.99
CA GLU A 212 -17.58 2.95 -3.42
C GLU A 212 -18.65 2.92 -4.52
#